data_AF-A0A849HZ56-F1
#
_entry.id   AF-A0A849HZ56-F1
#
_cell.length_a   1.000
_cell.length_b   1.000
_cell.length_c   1.000
_cell.angle_alpha   90.00
_cell.angle_beta   90.00
_cell.angle_gamma   90.00
#
_symmetry.space_group_name_H-M   'P 1'
#
loop_
_entity.id
_entity.type
_entity.pdbx_description
1 polymer ?
#
loop_
_entity_poly.entity_id
_entity_poly.type
_entity_poly.pdbx_seq_one_letter_code
_entity_poly.pdbx_strand_id
1 'polypeptide(L)' 'MDSYEILNRFEKQPDGTWICLEPVTVQTAHGPVAVAAGMAFHYGEKLDDVDVAELLERLGAQHGS' A
#
# COMPACT_ATOMS: atom_id res chain seq x y z
N MET A 1 -1.19 3.40 13.62
CA MET A 1 -1.56 2.34 12.68
C MET A 1 -0.34 1.45 12.62
N ASP A 2 -0.46 0.24 13.15
CA ASP A 2 0.64 -0.71 13.13
C ASP A 2 0.95 -1.06 11.67
N SER A 3 2.24 -1.08 11.32
CA SER A 3 2.71 -1.38 9.97
C SER A 3 2.18 -2.71 9.41
N TYR A 4 1.78 -3.60 10.32
CA TYR A 4 1.17 -4.88 10.02
C TYR A 4 -0.31 -4.78 9.62
N GLU A 5 -1.06 -3.85 10.22
CA GLU A 5 -2.47 -3.65 9.90
C GLU A 5 -2.65 -3.14 8.47
N ILE A 6 -1.75 -2.26 8.02
CA ILE A 6 -1.81 -1.77 6.64
C ILE A 6 -1.45 -2.86 5.63
N LEU A 7 -0.43 -3.70 5.89
CA LEU A 7 -0.07 -4.82 5.00
C LEU A 7 -1.23 -5.78 4.77
N ASN A 8 -1.99 -6.12 5.83
CA ASN A 8 -3.13 -7.03 5.74
C ASN A 8 -4.31 -6.47 4.91
N ARG A 9 -4.30 -5.18 4.59
CA ARG A 9 -5.31 -4.53 3.76
C ARG A 9 -4.99 -4.57 2.28
N PHE A 10 -3.82 -5.10 1.90
CA PHE A 10 -3.41 -5.24 0.51
C PHE A 10 -2.99 -6.66 0.20
N GLU A 11 -3.22 -7.08 -1.04
CA GLU A 11 -2.75 -8.34 -1.57
C GLU A 11 -1.79 -8.09 -2.73
N LYS A 12 -0.61 -8.69 -2.67
CA LYS A 12 0.34 -8.68 -3.78
C LYS A 12 -0.03 -9.75 -4.80
N GLN A 13 -0.32 -9.31 -6.01
CA GLN A 13 -0.60 -10.17 -7.16
C GLN A 13 0.70 -10.76 -7.74
N PRO A 14 0.62 -11.90 -8.47
CA PRO A 14 1.80 -12.54 -9.05
C PRO A 14 2.57 -11.67 -10.06
N ASP A 15 1.92 -10.69 -10.68
CA ASP A 15 2.53 -9.74 -11.61
C ASP A 15 3.26 -8.57 -10.90
N GLY A 16 3.20 -8.52 -9.56
CA GLY A 16 3.82 -7.48 -8.74
C GLY A 16 2.87 -6.33 -8.38
N THR A 17 1.63 -6.33 -8.86
CA THR A 17 0.62 -5.32 -8.53
C THR A 17 0.11 -5.51 -7.11
N TRP A 18 -0.08 -4.42 -6.37
CA TRP A 18 -0.74 -4.45 -5.07
C TRP A 18 -2.19 -4.02 -5.19
N ILE A 19 -3.12 -4.85 -4.71
CA ILE A 19 -4.55 -4.56 -4.71
C ILE A 19 -5.01 -4.28 -3.28
N CYS A 20 -5.67 -3.14 -3.08
CA CYS A 20 -6.32 -2.83 -1.81
C CYS A 20 -7.56 -3.73 -1.64
N LEU A 21 -7.61 -4.54 -0.59
CA LEU A 21 -8.73 -5.43 -0.28
C LEU A 21 -9.84 -4.73 0.51
N GLU A 22 -9.47 -3.77 1.37
CA GLU A 22 -10.39 -3.08 2.28
C GLU A 22 -10.04 -1.59 2.36
N PRO A 23 -11.03 -0.69 2.44
CA PRO A 23 -10.76 0.75 2.46
C PRO A 23 -9.80 1.17 3.58
N VAL A 24 -8.82 1.99 3.24
CA VAL A 24 -7.80 2.48 4.17
C VAL A 24 -7.42 3.92 3.85
N THR A 25 -6.96 4.65 4.86
CA THR A 25 -6.43 6.00 4.69
C THR A 25 -4.91 5.95 4.73
N VAL A 26 -4.28 6.39 3.63
CA VAL A 26 -2.82 6.52 3.54
C VAL A 26 -2.44 7.95 3.90
N GLN A 27 -1.45 8.13 4.77
CA GLN A 27 -0.91 9.45 5.10
C GLN A 27 0.08 9.87 4.01
N THR A 28 -0.14 11.04 3.41
CA THR A 28 0.76 11.64 2.40
C THR A 28 1.26 13.00 2.88
N ALA A 29 2.25 13.57 2.19
CA ALA A 29 2.78 14.90 2.50
C ALA A 29 1.72 16.02 2.38
N HIS A 30 0.73 15.84 1.50
CA HIS A 30 -0.36 16.81 1.30
C HIS A 30 -1.60 16.51 2.15
N GLY A 31 -1.59 15.43 2.94
CA GLY A 31 -2.67 15.05 3.85
C GLY A 31 -3.11 13.59 3.71
N PRO A 32 -4.13 13.17 4.48
CA PRO A 32 -4.68 11.82 4.38
C PRO A 32 -5.43 11.62 3.05
N VAL A 33 -5.09 10.56 2.32
CA VAL A 33 -5.76 10.14 1.09
C VAL A 33 -6.52 8.84 1.34
N ALA A 34 -7.79 8.80 0.94
CA ALA A 34 -8.61 7.60 1.01
C ALA A 34 -8.29 6.67 -0.16
N VAL A 35 -7.94 5.42 0.15
CA VAL A 35 -7.77 4.33 -0.80
C VAL A 35 -8.98 3.42 -0.68
N ALA A 36 -9.71 3.26 -1.79
CA ALA A 36 -10.85 2.36 -1.86
C ALA A 36 -10.41 0.91 -2.09
N ALA A 37 -11.24 -0.04 -1.64
CA ALA A 37 -11.07 -1.44 -2.01
C ALA A 37 -11.16 -1.61 -3.54
N GLY A 38 -10.33 -2.48 -4.10
CA GLY A 38 -10.18 -2.73 -5.53
C GLY A 38 -9.20 -1.79 -6.25
N MET A 39 -8.68 -0.75 -5.60
CA MET A 39 -7.63 0.07 -6.20
C MET A 39 -6.33 -0.72 -6.34
N ALA A 40 -5.70 -0.58 -7.52
CA ALA A 40 -4.43 -1.20 -7.85
C ALA A 40 -3.28 -0.20 -7.80
N PHE A 41 -2.12 -0.66 -7.34
CA PHE A 41 -0.90 0.12 -7.22
C PHE A 41 0.27 -0.67 -7.82
N HIS A 42 0.93 -0.10 -8.82
CA HIS A 42 2.15 -0.68 -9.39
C HIS A 42 3.39 0.02 -8.81
N TYR A 43 4.50 -0.71 -8.76
CA TYR A 43 5.77 -0.15 -8.32
C TYR A 43 6.20 1.02 -9.22
N GLY A 44 6.58 2.14 -8.61
CA GLY A 44 6.92 3.39 -9.28
C GLY A 44 5.73 4.33 -9.51
N GLU A 45 4.49 3.88 -9.33
CA GLU A 45 3.31 4.75 -9.41
C GLU A 45 3.06 5.46 -8.09
N LYS A 46 2.83 6.77 -8.17
CA LYS A 46 2.55 7.59 -6.98
C LYS A 46 1.05 7.80 -6.79
N LEU A 47 0.59 7.50 -5.58
CA LEU A 47 -0.63 8.07 -5.04
C LEU A 47 -0.26 9.39 -4.35
N ASP A 48 -0.56 10.50 -5.02
CA ASP A 48 -0.08 11.82 -4.61
C ASP A 48 1.46 11.87 -4.61
N ASP A 49 2.13 11.94 -3.45
CA ASP A 49 3.60 11.82 -3.37
C ASP A 49 4.11 10.44 -2.95
N VAL A 50 3.21 9.52 -2.55
CA VAL A 50 3.59 8.22 -1.97
C VAL A 50 3.52 7.11 -3.02
N ASP A 51 4.62 6.38 -3.19
CA ASP A 51 4.60 5.08 -3.87
C ASP A 51 4.11 4.02 -2.88
N VAL A 52 2.83 3.66 -3.02
CA VAL A 52 2.16 2.71 -2.11
C VAL A 52 2.75 1.30 -2.27
N ALA A 53 3.07 0.91 -3.51
CA ALA A 53 3.65 -0.41 -3.77
C ALA A 53 5.05 -0.51 -3.14
N GLU A 54 5.91 0.50 -3.32
CA GLU A 54 7.22 0.54 -2.66
C GLU A 54 7.11 0.51 -1.13
N LEU A 55 6.17 1.26 -0.57
CA LEU A 55 5.93 1.27 0.87
C LEU A 55 5.58 -0.14 1.38
N LEU A 56 4.65 -0.82 0.72
CA LEU A 56 4.22 -2.18 1.08
C LEU A 56 5.36 -3.20 0.93
N GLU A 57 6.18 -3.10 -0.13
CA GLU A 57 7.37 -3.95 -0.29
C GLU A 57 8.36 -3.77 0.87
N ARG A 58 8.65 -2.52 1.26
CA ARG A 58 9.56 -2.23 2.37
C ARG A 58 9.01 -2.74 3.70
N LEU A 59 7.70 -2.62 3.93
CA LEU A 59 7.05 -3.15 5.12
C LEU A 59 7.10 -4.68 5.14
N GLY A 60 6.79 -5.36 4.03
CA GLY A 60 6.87 -6.81 3.93
C GLY A 60 8.29 -7.35 4.16
N ALA A 61 9.30 -6.67 3.61
CA ALA A 61 10.71 -7.04 3.80
C ALA A 61 11.18 -6.94 5.27
N GLN A 62 10.60 -6.03 6.06
CA GLN A 62 10.93 -5.87 7.49
C GLN A 62 10.29 -6.94 8.37
N HIS A 63 9.23 -7.60 7.91
CA HIS A 63 8.47 -8.59 8.66
C HIS A 63 8.69 -10.05 8.23
N GLY A 64 9.33 -10.27 7.07
CA GLY A 64 9.77 -11.59 6.62
C GLY A 64 11.20 -11.92 7.07
N SER A 65 11.39 -12.32 8.34
CA SER A 65 12.61 -12.99 8.81
C SER A 65 12.33 -14.02 9.89
#